data_AF-A0A4V1C6J3-F1
#
_entry.id   AF-A0A4V1C6J3-F1
#
_cell.length_a   1.000
_cell.length_b   1.000
_cell.length_c   1.000
_cell.angle_alpha   90.00
_cell.angle_beta   90.00
_cell.angle_gamma   90.00
#
_symmetry.space_group_name_H-M   'P 1'
#
loop_
_entity.id
_entity.type
_entity.pdbx_description
1 polymer ?
#
loop_
_entity_poly.entity_id
_entity_poly.type
_entity_poly.pdbx_seq_one_letter_code
_entity_poly.pdbx_strand_id
1 'polypeptide(L)'
;RWFIFTLVRSTFAAFEQLGSRQMPTSAQSRYSMPNLIKRGYIARSCDGWQKAYVEEAMQKCMHFADKGYYAIKNNKELRQTFFKTNSAKHIKTIQKVYWDIEQACDPSKSQSYAFTCGGDKCYKGHMAYIFASQHTVYLCPPFFQEDADERGHTLIHELSHINTIRGTEDYNAYGYHQSIEYV
;
A
#
# COMPACT_ATOMS: atom_id res chain seq x y z
N ARG A 1 -15.24 -2.22 13.53
CA ARG A 1 -14.01 -2.65 12.82
C ARG A 1 -14.02 -1.96 11.47
N TRP A 2 -12.89 -1.44 10.97
CA TRP A 2 -12.87 -0.62 9.75
C TRP A 2 -12.12 -1.36 8.65
N PHE A 3 -12.70 -1.34 7.46
CA PHE A 3 -12.24 -2.01 6.25
C PHE A 3 -11.18 -1.14 5.57
N ILE A 4 -10.02 -1.72 5.25
CA ILE A 4 -9.23 -1.27 4.10
C ILE A 4 -9.18 -2.49 3.22
N PHE A 5 -10.01 -2.45 2.18
CA PHE A 5 -10.15 -3.55 1.25
C PHE A 5 -8.81 -3.90 0.63
N THR A 6 -8.70 -5.14 0.17
CA THR A 6 -7.82 -5.50 -0.93
C THR A 6 -8.25 -4.65 -2.12
N LEU A 7 -7.69 -3.44 -2.19
CA LEU A 7 -7.99 -2.41 -3.18
C LEU A 7 -7.30 -2.81 -4.51
N VAL A 8 -7.77 -3.91 -5.10
CA VAL A 8 -7.30 -4.40 -6.41
C VAL A 8 -7.81 -3.45 -7.48
N ARG A 9 -6.90 -2.98 -8.36
CA ARG A 9 -7.04 -2.19 -9.61
C ARG A 9 -8.15 -1.12 -9.74
N SER A 10 -9.41 -1.47 -9.51
CA SER A 10 -10.60 -0.67 -9.85
C SER A 10 -11.01 0.35 -8.78
N THR A 11 -10.59 0.18 -7.53
CA THR A 11 -10.91 1.12 -6.45
C THR A 11 -10.02 2.36 -6.45
N PHE A 12 -8.73 2.22 -6.79
CA PHE A 12 -7.78 3.32 -6.82
C PHE A 12 -7.83 4.19 -8.08
N ALA A 13 -8.32 3.68 -9.22
CA ALA A 13 -8.60 4.52 -10.38
C ALA A 13 -9.53 5.71 -10.04
N ALA A 14 -10.42 5.54 -9.05
CA ALA A 14 -11.27 6.62 -8.53
C ALA A 14 -10.52 7.61 -7.60
N PHE A 15 -9.42 7.18 -6.98
CA PHE A 15 -8.57 8.02 -6.13
C PHE A 15 -7.52 8.81 -6.93
N GLU A 16 -7.19 8.39 -8.15
CA GLU A 16 -6.12 9.00 -8.94
C GLU A 16 -6.37 10.46 -9.33
N GLN A 17 -7.63 10.88 -9.40
CA GLN A 17 -8.03 12.23 -9.82
C GLN A 17 -7.96 13.30 -8.70
N LEU A 18 -7.57 12.92 -7.47
CA LEU A 18 -7.58 13.82 -6.32
C LEU A 18 -6.14 14.22 -5.96
N GLY A 19 -5.93 15.54 -5.82
CA GLY A 19 -4.62 16.15 -5.62
C GLY A 19 -3.79 15.49 -4.52
N SER A 20 -2.53 15.24 -4.83
CA SER A 20 -1.49 14.78 -3.90
C SER A 20 -0.74 15.99 -3.32
N ARG A 21 0.09 15.79 -2.29
CA ARG A 21 1.25 16.69 -2.15
C ARG A 21 2.02 16.59 -3.47
N GLN A 22 2.33 17.71 -4.10
CA GLN A 22 3.10 17.70 -5.35
C GLN A 22 4.36 16.86 -5.12
N MET A 23 4.44 15.72 -5.80
CA MET A 23 5.77 15.20 -6.14
C MET A 23 6.44 16.29 -6.97
N PRO A 24 7.74 16.58 -6.74
CA PRO A 24 8.43 17.61 -7.49
C PRO A 24 8.23 17.35 -8.99
N THR A 25 7.63 18.34 -9.66
CA THR A 25 7.37 18.30 -11.09
C THR A 25 8.68 18.31 -11.84
N SER A 26 9.09 17.16 -12.37
CA SER A 26 9.96 17.10 -13.53
C SER A 26 9.72 15.81 -14.29
N ALA A 27 8.90 15.90 -15.32
CA ALA A 27 9.02 15.00 -16.46
C ALA A 27 10.46 15.12 -17.01
N GLN A 28 11.07 13.99 -17.33
CA GLN A 28 12.39 13.86 -17.93
C GLN A 28 13.56 14.45 -17.11
N SER A 29 13.95 13.72 -16.06
CA SER A 29 15.36 13.71 -15.67
C SER A 29 15.73 12.30 -15.28
N ARG A 30 16.76 11.75 -15.93
CA ARG A 30 17.48 10.58 -15.43
C ARG A 30 17.90 10.93 -14.00
N TYR A 31 17.24 10.33 -13.01
CA TYR A 31 17.69 10.38 -11.62
C TYR A 31 19.09 9.75 -11.59
N SER A 32 20.12 10.60 -11.73
CA SER A 32 21.45 10.29 -11.25
C SER A 32 21.31 10.18 -9.75
N MET A 33 21.17 8.95 -9.24
CA MET A 33 21.00 8.63 -7.83
C MET A 33 22.29 8.98 -7.08
N PRO A 34 22.37 10.10 -6.34
CA PRO A 34 23.56 10.41 -5.56
C PRO A 34 23.43 9.64 -4.23
N ASN A 35 24.34 8.69 -4.04
CA ASN A 35 24.70 8.06 -2.76
C ASN A 35 23.56 7.41 -1.95
N LEU A 36 23.45 6.08 -2.10
CA LEU A 36 23.15 5.08 -1.07
C LEU A 36 22.40 5.61 0.17
N ILE A 37 21.15 6.07 -0.01
CA ILE A 37 20.18 6.04 1.08
C ILE A 37 20.06 4.57 1.46
N LYS A 38 20.34 4.24 2.73
CA LYS A 38 20.11 2.90 3.28
C LYS A 38 18.69 2.52 2.89
N ARG A 39 18.59 1.58 1.94
CA ARG A 39 17.33 1.03 1.45
C ARG A 39 16.50 0.67 2.67
N GLY A 40 15.17 0.92 2.62
CA GLY A 40 14.24 0.25 3.54
C GLY A 40 14.59 -1.24 3.58
N TYR A 41 14.27 -1.96 4.66
CA TYR A 41 14.81 -3.31 4.84
C TYR A 41 14.18 -4.30 3.83
N ILE A 42 14.63 -4.23 2.58
CA ILE A 42 14.40 -5.24 1.56
C ILE A 42 15.36 -6.36 1.95
N ALA A 43 14.77 -7.46 2.40
CA ALA A 43 15.53 -8.58 2.93
C ALA A 43 16.49 -9.10 1.85
N ARG A 44 17.59 -9.71 2.33
CA ARG A 44 18.55 -10.38 1.44
C ARG A 44 17.93 -11.49 0.60
N SER A 45 16.73 -11.97 0.96
CA SER A 45 15.99 -12.99 0.20
C SER A 45 15.52 -12.52 -1.18
N CYS A 46 15.61 -11.23 -1.49
CA CYS A 46 15.29 -10.70 -2.82
C CYS A 46 16.50 -10.70 -3.76
N ASP A 47 16.32 -11.28 -4.95
CA ASP A 47 17.26 -11.21 -6.07
C ASP A 47 17.34 -9.79 -6.66
N GLY A 48 18.35 -9.53 -7.50
CA GLY A 48 18.63 -8.19 -8.03
C GLY A 48 17.45 -7.52 -8.72
N TRP A 49 16.73 -8.25 -9.57
CA TRP A 49 15.55 -7.73 -10.28
C TRP A 49 14.32 -7.61 -9.35
N GLN A 50 14.18 -8.52 -8.39
CA GLN A 50 13.12 -8.44 -7.37
C GLN A 50 13.28 -7.19 -6.53
N LYS A 51 14.51 -6.84 -6.13
CA LYS A 51 14.80 -5.60 -5.38
C LYS A 51 14.30 -4.36 -6.11
N ALA A 52 14.57 -4.26 -7.41
CA ALA A 52 14.10 -3.13 -8.21
C ALA A 52 12.56 -3.06 -8.23
N TYR A 53 11.89 -4.21 -8.35
CA TYR A 53 10.43 -4.26 -8.35
C TYR A 53 9.82 -3.92 -6.99
N VAL A 54 10.48 -4.29 -5.89
CA VAL A 54 10.07 -3.88 -4.54
C VAL A 54 10.28 -2.38 -4.34
N GLU A 55 11.43 -1.83 -4.75
CA GLU A 55 11.70 -0.38 -4.65
C GLU A 55 10.66 0.44 -5.44
N GLU A 56 10.31 0.02 -6.65
CA GLU A 56 9.26 0.64 -7.46
C GLU A 56 7.88 0.52 -6.80
N ALA A 57 7.54 -0.65 -6.27
CA ALA A 57 6.28 -0.87 -5.55
C ALA A 57 6.17 0.00 -4.30
N MET A 58 7.26 0.19 -3.55
CA MET A 58 7.32 1.07 -2.38
C MET A 58 7.05 2.53 -2.78
N GLN A 59 7.62 3.01 -3.88
CA GLN A 59 7.35 4.36 -4.41
C GLN A 59 5.87 4.53 -4.78
N LYS A 60 5.29 3.52 -5.45
CA LYS A 60 3.85 3.51 -5.79
C LYS A 60 2.97 3.46 -4.55
N CYS A 61 3.30 2.64 -3.57
CA CYS A 61 2.62 2.59 -2.29
C CYS A 61 2.58 3.95 -1.59
N MET A 62 3.74 4.64 -1.49
CA MET A 62 3.80 5.99 -0.91
C MET A 62 2.87 6.96 -1.65
N HIS A 63 2.94 6.97 -2.99
CA HIS A 63 2.13 7.84 -3.83
C HIS A 63 0.63 7.61 -3.64
N PHE A 64 0.18 6.35 -3.66
CA PHE A 64 -1.23 6.01 -3.50
C PHE A 64 -1.72 6.20 -2.07
N ALA A 65 -0.86 5.99 -1.06
CA ALA A 65 -1.19 6.27 0.32
C ALA A 65 -1.40 7.78 0.57
N ASP A 66 -0.54 8.65 0.01
CA ASP A 66 -0.73 10.11 0.08
C ASP A 66 -2.05 10.53 -0.62
N LYS A 67 -2.32 9.99 -1.81
CA LYS A 67 -3.63 10.22 -2.48
C LYS A 67 -4.81 9.76 -1.62
N GLY A 68 -4.72 8.58 -1.01
CA GLY A 68 -5.72 8.03 -0.09
C GLY A 68 -5.99 8.97 1.09
N TYR A 69 -4.93 9.54 1.67
CA TYR A 69 -4.99 10.50 2.77
C TYR A 69 -5.79 11.76 2.42
N TYR A 70 -5.65 12.31 1.22
CA TYR A 70 -6.40 13.49 0.80
C TYR A 70 -7.80 13.16 0.32
N ALA A 71 -7.95 12.06 -0.43
CA ALA A 71 -9.21 11.65 -0.99
C ALA A 71 -10.29 11.40 0.08
N ILE A 72 -9.93 10.78 1.20
CA ILE A 72 -10.89 10.52 2.29
C ILE A 72 -11.47 11.81 2.89
N LYS A 73 -10.72 12.92 2.85
CA LYS A 73 -11.19 14.22 3.33
C LYS A 73 -12.01 14.94 2.26
N ASN A 74 -11.50 14.95 1.02
CA ASN A 74 -11.96 15.85 -0.03
C ASN A 74 -13.06 15.25 -0.92
N ASN A 75 -13.23 13.92 -0.95
CA ASN A 75 -14.23 13.24 -1.75
C ASN A 75 -15.24 12.51 -0.86
N LYS A 76 -16.40 13.15 -0.66
CA LYS A 76 -17.51 12.60 0.12
C LYS A 76 -18.06 11.31 -0.51
N GLU A 77 -18.20 11.27 -1.82
CA GLU A 77 -18.83 10.17 -2.54
C GLU A 77 -17.99 8.91 -2.43
N LEU A 78 -16.70 9.01 -2.71
CA LEU A 78 -15.72 7.93 -2.53
C LEU A 78 -15.68 7.42 -1.08
N ARG A 79 -15.68 8.33 -0.09
CA ARG A 79 -15.70 7.93 1.31
C ARG A 79 -17.00 7.20 1.67
N GLN A 80 -18.12 7.62 1.10
CA GLN A 80 -19.38 6.91 1.28
C GLN A 80 -19.33 5.54 0.61
N THR A 81 -18.84 5.44 -0.62
CA THR A 81 -18.74 4.18 -1.36
C THR A 81 -17.94 3.12 -0.60
N PHE A 82 -16.73 3.47 -0.13
CA PHE A 82 -15.79 2.49 0.44
C PHE A 82 -15.80 2.40 1.97
N PHE A 83 -16.18 3.48 2.66
CA PHE A 83 -16.12 3.55 4.12
C PHE A 83 -17.46 3.88 4.77
N LYS A 84 -18.54 4.09 4.00
CA LYS A 84 -19.93 4.34 4.47
C LYS A 84 -20.01 5.38 5.60
N THR A 85 -19.15 6.41 5.55
CA THR A 85 -19.01 7.32 6.70
C THR A 85 -18.88 8.79 6.34
N ASN A 86 -19.48 9.67 7.14
CA ASN A 86 -19.24 11.13 7.13
C ASN A 86 -18.74 11.63 8.48
N SER A 87 -18.44 10.72 9.41
CA SER A 87 -17.95 11.08 10.74
C SER A 87 -16.56 11.69 10.65
N ALA A 88 -16.41 12.91 11.17
CA ALA A 88 -15.11 13.57 11.26
C ALA A 88 -14.08 12.73 12.04
N LYS A 89 -14.54 11.94 13.03
CA LYS A 89 -13.70 11.00 13.77
C LYS A 89 -13.18 9.89 12.86
N HIS A 90 -14.06 9.26 12.07
CA HIS A 90 -13.66 8.17 11.17
C HIS A 90 -12.75 8.65 10.04
N ILE A 91 -13.02 9.84 9.49
CA ILE A 91 -12.14 10.47 8.49
C ILE A 91 -10.73 10.62 9.05
N LYS A 92 -10.58 11.18 10.25
CA LYS A 92 -9.27 11.33 10.91
C LYS A 92 -8.58 9.98 11.14
N THR A 93 -9.33 8.96 11.55
CA THR A 93 -8.80 7.60 11.73
C THR A 93 -8.27 7.04 10.40
N ILE A 94 -9.04 7.12 9.32
CA ILE A 94 -8.64 6.59 8.00
C ILE A 94 -7.45 7.37 7.43
N GLN A 95 -7.45 8.70 7.59
CA GLN A 95 -6.28 9.52 7.26
C GLN A 95 -5.03 9.07 7.99
N LYS A 96 -5.13 8.82 9.31
CA LYS A 96 -3.99 8.30 10.08
C LYS A 96 -3.47 6.97 9.51
N VAL A 97 -4.37 6.07 9.12
CA VAL A 97 -3.95 4.78 8.55
C VAL A 97 -3.19 4.96 7.24
N TYR A 98 -3.71 5.76 6.30
CA TYR A 98 -2.98 6.04 5.05
C TYR A 98 -1.63 6.72 5.31
N TRP A 99 -1.57 7.65 6.27
CA TRP A 99 -0.30 8.26 6.68
C TRP A 99 0.70 7.23 7.23
N ASP A 100 0.26 6.34 8.13
CA ASP A 100 1.13 5.32 8.70
C ASP A 100 1.63 4.33 7.63
N ILE A 101 0.78 3.97 6.65
CA ILE A 101 1.15 3.13 5.50
C ILE A 101 2.18 3.84 4.62
N GLU A 102 1.99 5.12 4.31
CA GLU A 102 2.96 5.93 3.57
C GLU A 102 4.34 5.90 4.26
N GLN A 103 4.37 6.06 5.60
CA GLN A 103 5.62 6.00 6.36
C GLN A 103 6.25 4.60 6.36
N ALA A 104 5.44 3.54 6.34
CA ALA A 104 5.93 2.16 6.25
C ALA A 104 6.50 1.82 4.87
N CYS A 105 6.01 2.47 3.81
CA CYS A 105 6.53 2.33 2.45
C CYS A 105 7.73 3.24 2.15
N ASP A 106 8.01 4.26 2.96
CA ASP A 106 9.16 5.15 2.80
C ASP A 106 10.46 4.46 3.24
N PRO A 107 11.39 4.09 2.32
CA PRO A 107 12.61 3.36 2.67
C PRO A 107 13.51 4.11 3.68
N SER A 108 13.43 5.44 3.76
CA SER A 108 14.20 6.23 4.72
C SER A 108 13.67 6.13 6.16
N LYS A 109 12.41 5.70 6.32
CA LYS A 109 11.70 5.53 7.61
C LYS A 109 11.33 4.07 7.90
N SER A 110 11.31 3.24 6.85
CA SER A 110 10.99 1.81 6.82
C SER A 110 12.03 0.91 7.49
N GLN A 111 12.97 1.43 8.31
CA GLN A 111 13.85 0.53 9.08
C GLN A 111 13.07 -0.37 10.05
N SER A 112 11.82 0.00 10.36
CA SER A 112 10.91 -0.80 11.18
C SER A 112 10.13 -1.85 10.39
N TYR A 113 10.06 -1.76 9.05
CA TYR A 113 9.28 -2.66 8.20
C TYR A 113 10.18 -3.39 7.20
N ALA A 114 10.07 -4.72 7.17
CA ALA A 114 10.83 -5.59 6.30
C ALA A 114 9.98 -6.05 5.11
N PHE A 115 10.55 -6.01 3.91
CA PHE A 115 9.95 -6.57 2.70
C PHE A 115 10.82 -7.74 2.24
N THR A 116 10.28 -8.95 2.30
CA THR A 116 11.01 -10.19 2.01
C THR A 116 10.40 -10.89 0.82
N CYS A 117 11.25 -11.33 -0.10
CA CYS A 117 10.84 -12.11 -1.26
C CYS A 117 10.76 -13.59 -0.88
N GLY A 118 9.63 -14.22 -1.18
CA GLY A 118 9.30 -15.59 -0.80
C GLY A 118 8.68 -15.71 0.60
N GLY A 119 8.38 -16.94 1.00
CA GLY A 119 7.71 -17.25 2.26
C GLY A 119 7.09 -18.65 2.22
N ASP A 120 6.95 -19.27 3.38
CA ASP A 120 6.34 -20.59 3.54
C ASP A 120 4.84 -20.61 3.22
N LYS A 121 4.17 -19.46 3.30
CA LYS A 121 2.74 -19.29 3.00
C LYS A 121 2.45 -18.69 1.62
N CYS A 122 3.43 -18.71 0.72
CA CYS A 122 3.18 -18.36 -0.68
C CYS A 122 2.43 -19.48 -1.40
N TYR A 123 1.13 -19.61 -1.09
CA TYR A 123 0.22 -20.50 -1.80
C TYR A 123 -0.10 -19.98 -3.20
N LYS A 124 -0.59 -20.86 -4.09
CA LYS A 124 -0.92 -20.48 -5.47
C LYS A 124 -1.93 -19.32 -5.51
N GLY A 125 -1.55 -18.24 -6.17
CA GLY A 125 -2.42 -17.07 -6.41
C GLY A 125 -2.30 -15.94 -5.37
N HIS A 126 -1.59 -16.15 -4.26
CA HIS A 126 -1.35 -15.06 -3.31
C HIS A 126 -0.25 -14.13 -3.83
N MET A 127 -0.53 -12.83 -3.80
CA MET A 127 0.44 -11.79 -4.14
C MET A 127 1.41 -11.57 -2.99
N ALA A 128 0.90 -11.44 -1.77
CA ALA A 128 1.70 -11.28 -0.58
C ALA A 128 0.94 -11.79 0.65
N TYR A 129 1.60 -11.75 1.81
CA TYR A 129 0.98 -11.94 3.11
C TYR A 129 1.80 -11.27 4.22
N ILE A 130 1.17 -11.06 5.37
CA ILE A 130 1.82 -10.64 6.62
C ILE A 130 1.40 -11.53 7.79
N PHE A 131 2.09 -11.37 8.93
CA PHE A 131 1.58 -11.74 10.24
C PHE A 131 1.28 -10.47 11.03
N ALA A 132 0.07 -10.28 11.55
CA ALA A 132 -0.39 -8.99 12.09
C ALA A 132 0.47 -8.39 13.22
N SER A 133 1.16 -9.26 13.98
CA SER A 133 2.08 -8.86 15.06
C SER A 133 3.51 -8.59 14.59
N GLN A 134 3.82 -8.81 13.31
CA GLN A 134 5.13 -8.62 12.72
C GLN A 134 5.14 -7.42 11.79
N HIS A 135 6.29 -6.76 11.70
CA HIS A 135 6.53 -5.71 10.72
C HIS A 135 7.21 -6.26 9.47
N THR A 136 6.69 -7.36 8.94
CA THR A 136 7.30 -8.08 7.81
C THR A 136 6.25 -8.44 6.77
N VAL A 137 6.49 -8.00 5.53
CA VAL A 137 5.69 -8.29 4.34
C VAL A 137 6.41 -9.33 3.49
N TYR A 138 5.74 -10.46 3.27
CA TYR A 138 6.22 -11.58 2.47
C TYR A 138 5.64 -11.49 1.07
N LEU A 139 6.50 -11.29 0.07
CA LEU A 139 6.15 -11.05 -1.32
C LEU A 139 6.27 -12.35 -2.11
N CYS A 140 5.16 -12.84 -2.65
CA CYS A 140 5.09 -14.12 -3.32
C CYS A 140 5.37 -14.00 -4.83
N PRO A 141 5.67 -15.11 -5.53
CA PRO A 141 6.01 -15.05 -6.95
C PRO A 141 5.01 -14.29 -7.85
N PRO A 142 3.68 -14.38 -7.67
CA PRO A 142 2.72 -13.60 -8.45
C PRO A 142 2.90 -12.08 -8.33
N PHE A 143 3.33 -11.57 -7.16
CA PHE A 143 3.60 -10.14 -6.96
C PHE A 143 4.48 -9.55 -8.05
N PHE A 144 5.51 -10.30 -8.43
CA PHE A 144 6.51 -9.84 -9.37
C PHE A 144 6.07 -9.92 -10.84
N GLN A 145 4.90 -10.50 -11.13
CA GLN A 145 4.35 -10.62 -12.47
C GLN A 145 3.39 -9.46 -12.82
N GLU A 146 2.95 -8.71 -11.80
CA GLU A 146 2.03 -7.60 -11.96
C GLU A 146 2.73 -6.27 -12.28
N ASP A 147 1.93 -5.33 -12.78
CA ASP A 147 2.38 -3.96 -13.01
C ASP A 147 2.74 -3.23 -11.69
N ALA A 148 3.43 -2.10 -11.82
CA ALA A 148 3.92 -1.34 -10.67
C ALA A 148 2.80 -0.83 -9.76
N ASP A 149 1.63 -0.53 -10.35
CA ASP A 149 0.50 0.04 -9.60
C ASP A 149 -0.13 -1.04 -8.72
N GLU A 150 -0.38 -2.22 -9.28
CA GLU A 150 -0.94 -3.35 -8.55
C GLU A 150 0.02 -3.86 -7.47
N ARG A 151 1.33 -3.86 -7.74
CA ARG A 151 2.34 -4.11 -6.71
C ARG A 151 2.25 -3.08 -5.57
N GLY A 152 2.12 -1.79 -5.90
CA GLY A 152 1.95 -0.72 -4.92
C GLY A 152 0.68 -0.88 -4.07
N HIS A 153 -0.45 -1.22 -4.69
CA HIS A 153 -1.71 -1.48 -3.99
C HIS A 153 -1.64 -2.71 -3.10
N THR A 154 -0.95 -3.77 -3.55
CA THR A 154 -0.68 -4.95 -2.72
C THR A 154 0.03 -4.54 -1.44
N LEU A 155 1.06 -3.68 -1.51
CA LEU A 155 1.74 -3.23 -0.28
C LEU A 155 0.82 -2.44 0.66
N ILE A 156 -0.05 -1.57 0.13
CA ILE A 156 -1.04 -0.84 0.95
C ILE A 156 -1.96 -1.82 1.69
N HIS A 157 -2.45 -2.83 0.98
CA HIS A 157 -3.32 -3.86 1.53
C HIS A 157 -2.63 -4.60 2.69
N GLU A 158 -1.46 -5.17 2.43
CA GLU A 158 -0.71 -5.95 3.41
C GLU A 158 -0.34 -5.13 4.65
N LEU A 159 0.13 -3.89 4.46
CA LEU A 159 0.51 -3.02 5.58
C LEU A 159 -0.70 -2.65 6.46
N SER A 160 -1.92 -2.60 5.91
CA SER A 160 -3.11 -2.31 6.70
C SER A 160 -3.42 -3.39 7.75
N HIS A 161 -3.01 -4.64 7.51
CA HIS A 161 -3.22 -5.76 8.44
C HIS A 161 -2.27 -5.73 9.64
N ILE A 162 -1.21 -4.91 9.61
CA ILE A 162 -0.28 -4.79 10.73
C ILE A 162 -0.97 -4.07 11.89
N ASN A 163 -0.91 -4.66 13.10
CA ASN A 163 -1.61 -4.17 14.29
C ASN A 163 -1.21 -2.75 14.69
N THR A 164 0.04 -2.36 14.48
CA THR A 164 0.53 -1.00 14.80
C THR A 164 0.04 0.06 13.81
N ILE A 165 -0.46 -0.35 12.63
CA ILE A 165 -1.07 0.53 11.64
C ILE A 165 -2.59 0.55 11.85
N ARG A 166 -3.24 -0.62 11.69
CA ARG A 166 -4.68 -0.72 11.89
C ARG A 166 -5.17 -2.09 12.34
N GLY A 167 -4.52 -3.17 11.90
CA GLY A 167 -5.00 -4.53 12.14
C GLY A 167 -6.33 -4.80 11.44
N THR A 168 -6.41 -4.52 10.14
CA THR A 168 -7.55 -4.90 9.30
C THR A 168 -7.65 -6.42 9.17
N GLU A 169 -8.80 -6.92 8.74
CA GLU A 169 -9.04 -8.35 8.50
C GLU A 169 -9.41 -8.54 7.02
N ASP A 170 -9.00 -9.68 6.44
CA ASP A 170 -9.42 -10.11 5.11
C ASP A 170 -10.81 -10.72 5.18
N TYR A 171 -11.81 -9.98 4.71
CA TYR A 171 -13.19 -10.45 4.70
C TYR A 171 -13.58 -11.08 3.36
N ASN A 172 -12.79 -12.02 2.80
CA ASN A 172 -13.09 -12.75 1.54
C ASN A 172 -13.68 -11.86 0.41
N ALA A 173 -13.35 -10.57 0.41
CA ALA A 173 -13.91 -9.54 -0.44
C ALA A 173 -12.78 -8.99 -1.29
N TYR A 174 -12.46 -9.71 -2.35
CA TYR A 174 -11.40 -9.38 -3.28
C TYR A 174 -11.99 -8.63 -4.49
N GLY A 175 -11.58 -7.38 -4.66
CA GLY A 175 -11.98 -6.55 -5.80
C GLY A 175 -13.15 -5.59 -5.54
N TYR A 176 -13.36 -4.68 -6.51
CA TYR A 176 -14.22 -3.51 -6.38
C TYR A 176 -15.66 -3.84 -5.93
N HIS A 177 -16.32 -4.81 -6.58
CA HIS A 177 -17.73 -5.09 -6.30
C HIS A 177 -17.96 -5.64 -4.88
N GLN A 178 -17.07 -6.51 -4.42
CA GLN A 178 -17.17 -7.05 -3.06
C GLN A 178 -16.79 -5.99 -2.03
N SER A 179 -15.90 -5.05 -2.37
CA SER A 179 -15.53 -3.95 -1.48
C SER A 179 -16.63 -2.92 -1.20
N ILE A 180 -17.68 -2.87 -2.01
CA ILE A 180 -18.77 -1.89 -1.83
C ILE A 180 -20.02 -2.48 -1.16
N GLU A 181 -20.16 -3.81 -1.14
CA GLU A 181 -21.34 -4.52 -0.59
C GLU A 181 -21.20 -4.90 0.89
N TYR A 182 -19.99 -5.15 1.39
CA TYR A 182 -19.75 -5.68 2.75
C TYR A 182 -19.46 -4.61 3.83
N VAL A 183 -19.63 -3.31 3.52
CA VAL A 183 -19.49 -2.19 4.49
C VAL A 183 -20.83 -1.58 4.84
#